data_AF-A0A0X3PZI2-F1
#
_entry.id   AF-A0A0X3PZI2-F1
#
_cell.length_a   1.000
_cell.length_b   1.000
_cell.length_c   1.000
_cell.angle_alpha   90.00
_cell.angle_beta   90.00
_cell.angle_gamma   90.00
#
_symmetry.space_group_name_H-M   'P 1'
#
loop_
_entity.id
_entity.type
_entity.pdbx_description
1 polymer ?
#
loop_
_entity_poly.entity_id
_entity_poly.type
_entity_poly.pdbx_seq_one_letter_code
_entity_poly.pdbx_strand_id
1 'polypeptide(L)'
;MRFVDYLYDDQVIDEMTLRVILPETVTNVRLESPFEVERLLDEVEKTYLDTSGRTVVVVKKMNLVEEHIQEFKVYFDFHMVNLFREPAMVITAFFLLFVVIMVYVRLDFSISKDKSSELQLRVQALVNEVLSCHSKRSALYQTYEDVVSTYKVNKENSQFSNEYRKVESDHKALNQKLSTLHAKIRELWSEGADKVQELQNLDSRYRELLQEGVSQTERVLSGKITKQQYQTSDADIGAKKVSLIEKMEAIMESL
;
A
#
# COMPACT_ATOMS: atom_id res chain seq x y z
N MET A 1 9.82 37.08 -29.91
CA MET A 1 10.01 37.98 -28.73
C MET A 1 10.58 39.30 -29.23
N ARG A 2 10.44 40.40 -28.50
CA ARG A 2 11.05 41.67 -28.89
C ARG A 2 12.57 41.62 -28.71
N PHE A 3 13.32 42.12 -29.68
CA PHE A 3 14.79 42.13 -29.61
C PHE A 3 15.30 43.06 -28.51
N VAL A 4 14.73 44.27 -28.47
CA VAL A 4 14.87 45.25 -27.41
C VAL A 4 13.46 45.66 -26.98
N ASP A 5 13.25 45.87 -25.68
CA ASP A 5 11.98 46.36 -25.14
C ASP A 5 12.07 47.85 -24.82
N TYR A 6 10.92 48.47 -24.57
CA TYR A 6 10.87 49.87 -24.18
C TYR A 6 11.45 50.08 -22.77
N LEU A 7 12.36 51.04 -22.63
CA LEU A 7 13.00 51.47 -21.38
C LEU A 7 12.56 52.89 -20.97
N TYR A 8 12.67 53.86 -21.89
CA TYR A 8 12.28 55.27 -21.70
C TYR A 8 12.09 55.97 -23.08
N ASP A 9 11.44 57.13 -23.09
CA ASP A 9 11.21 57.92 -24.33
C ASP A 9 12.52 58.38 -24.97
N ASP A 10 12.64 58.27 -26.30
CA ASP A 10 13.86 58.58 -27.07
C ASP A 10 15.08 57.77 -26.61
N GLN A 11 14.88 56.48 -26.32
CA GLN A 11 15.96 55.60 -25.86
C GLN A 11 17.08 55.46 -26.88
N VAL A 12 18.32 55.55 -26.39
CA VAL A 12 19.54 55.26 -27.16
C VAL A 12 20.37 54.30 -26.33
N ILE A 13 20.66 53.14 -26.90
CA ILE A 13 21.46 52.10 -26.25
C ILE A 13 22.74 51.91 -27.06
N ASP A 14 23.87 52.24 -26.45
CA ASP A 14 25.19 52.15 -27.10
C ASP A 14 25.54 50.69 -27.45
N GLU A 15 25.32 49.76 -26.52
CA GLU A 15 25.59 48.34 -26.69
C GLU A 15 24.55 47.48 -25.96
N MET A 16 24.01 46.48 -26.66
CA MET A 16 23.13 45.47 -26.11
C MET A 16 23.62 44.07 -26.47
N THR A 17 23.65 43.19 -25.48
CA THR A 17 23.89 41.75 -25.67
C THR A 17 22.65 40.98 -25.23
N LEU A 18 21.99 40.34 -26.19
CA LEU A 18 20.85 39.47 -25.97
C LEU A 18 21.32 38.02 -25.77
N ARG A 19 20.95 37.41 -24.64
CA ARG A 19 21.24 36.01 -24.32
C ARG A 19 19.93 35.23 -24.27
N VAL A 20 19.72 34.30 -25.19
CA VAL A 20 18.53 33.46 -25.25
C VAL A 20 18.88 32.06 -24.78
N ILE A 21 18.43 31.69 -23.58
CA ILE A 21 18.66 30.36 -23.00
C ILE A 21 17.59 29.41 -23.52
N LEU A 22 18.01 28.38 -24.26
CA LEU A 22 17.13 27.37 -24.80
C LEU A 22 17.03 26.14 -23.88
N PRO A 23 15.98 25.31 -24.01
CA PRO A 23 15.88 24.04 -23.28
C PRO A 23 17.10 23.12 -23.51
N GLU A 24 17.32 22.17 -22.60
CA GLU A 24 18.36 21.16 -22.78
C GLU A 24 18.06 20.28 -24.01
N THR A 25 19.11 19.82 -24.71
CA THR A 25 19.00 18.89 -25.84
C THR A 25 18.26 19.46 -27.06
N VAL A 26 18.30 20.78 -27.26
CA VAL A 26 17.84 21.39 -28.52
C VAL A 26 18.84 21.15 -29.65
N THR A 27 18.32 20.99 -30.87
CA THR A 27 19.13 20.85 -32.09
C THR A 27 18.68 21.84 -33.16
N ASN A 28 19.53 22.09 -34.17
CA ASN A 28 19.20 22.92 -35.33
C ASN A 28 18.72 24.35 -35.01
N VAL A 29 19.42 25.04 -34.11
CA VAL A 29 19.05 26.40 -33.68
C VAL A 29 19.29 27.41 -34.80
N ARG A 30 18.22 28.10 -35.22
CA ARG A 30 18.23 29.17 -36.23
C ARG A 30 17.62 30.44 -35.68
N LEU A 31 18.32 31.56 -35.87
CA LEU A 31 17.88 32.90 -35.47
C LEU A 31 17.42 33.66 -36.72
N GLU A 32 16.20 34.18 -36.69
CA GLU A 32 15.69 35.12 -37.68
C GLU A 32 15.54 36.49 -37.01
N SER A 33 16.40 37.43 -37.42
CA SER A 33 16.41 38.81 -36.92
C SER A 33 15.79 39.76 -37.95
N PRO A 34 15.04 40.78 -37.53
CA PRO A 34 14.41 41.74 -38.44
C PRO A 34 15.41 42.75 -39.04
N PHE A 35 16.60 42.87 -38.43
CA PHE A 35 17.70 43.71 -38.89
C PHE A 35 19.05 42.99 -38.68
N GLU A 36 20.12 43.56 -39.23
CA GLU A 36 21.47 43.00 -39.12
C GLU A 36 21.99 43.07 -37.68
N VAL A 37 22.38 41.91 -37.15
CA VAL A 37 22.89 41.72 -35.79
C VAL A 37 24.14 40.85 -35.82
N GLU A 38 25.05 41.08 -34.88
CA GLU A 38 26.27 40.28 -34.74
C GLU A 38 25.96 39.05 -33.88
N ARG A 39 25.97 37.84 -34.48
CA ARG A 39 25.83 36.59 -33.70
C ARG A 39 27.20 36.20 -33.16
N LEU A 40 27.30 36.09 -31.83
CA LEU A 40 28.48 35.59 -31.15
C LEU A 40 28.45 34.06 -31.07
N LEU A 41 29.54 33.47 -30.58
CA LEU A 41 29.61 32.03 -30.34
C LEU A 41 28.53 31.61 -29.34
N ASP A 42 27.83 30.52 -29.64
CA ASP A 42 26.83 29.96 -28.73
C ASP A 42 27.54 29.45 -27.44
N GLU A 43 26.97 29.80 -26.30
CA GLU A 43 27.48 29.41 -24.98
C GLU A 43 26.69 28.23 -24.42
N VAL A 44 27.22 27.61 -23.36
CA VAL A 44 26.51 26.56 -22.61
C VAL A 44 26.36 27.01 -21.16
N GLU A 45 25.12 27.10 -20.69
CA GLU A 45 24.78 27.47 -19.32
C GLU A 45 24.22 26.27 -18.57
N LYS A 46 24.75 25.99 -17.37
CA LYS A 46 24.31 24.85 -16.54
C LYS A 46 23.47 25.35 -15.38
N THR A 47 22.28 24.81 -15.27
CA THR A 47 21.31 25.11 -14.23
C THR A 47 20.90 23.85 -13.47
N TYR A 48 19.86 23.94 -12.63
CA TYR A 48 19.37 22.81 -11.85
C TYR A 48 18.81 21.72 -12.75
N LEU A 49 19.09 20.45 -12.40
CA LEU A 49 18.64 19.27 -13.14
C LEU A 49 19.13 19.20 -14.58
N ASP A 50 20.16 19.97 -14.96
CA ASP A 50 20.80 19.82 -16.27
C ASP A 50 21.91 18.75 -16.21
N THR A 51 22.01 17.93 -17.25
CA THR A 51 23.06 16.91 -17.38
C THR A 51 24.23 17.36 -18.25
N SER A 52 23.91 17.94 -19.40
CA SER A 52 24.85 18.39 -20.43
C SER A 52 24.94 19.91 -20.46
N GLY A 53 23.84 20.59 -20.09
CA GLY A 53 23.72 22.05 -20.08
C GLY A 53 22.83 22.59 -21.20
N ARG A 54 22.36 23.82 -21.04
CA ARG A 54 21.45 24.52 -21.95
C ARG A 54 22.24 25.32 -22.97
N THR A 55 21.79 25.30 -24.23
CA THR A 55 22.40 26.10 -25.29
C THR A 55 21.93 27.55 -25.16
N VAL A 56 22.87 28.49 -25.18
CA VAL A 56 22.58 29.92 -25.08
C VAL A 56 23.00 30.59 -26.38
N VAL A 57 22.03 31.15 -27.10
CA VAL A 57 22.30 31.95 -28.30
C VAL A 57 22.63 33.37 -27.86
N VAL A 58 23.81 33.85 -28.21
CA VAL A 58 24.30 35.17 -27.84
C VAL A 58 24.33 36.07 -29.07
N VAL A 59 23.64 37.21 -29.00
CA VAL A 59 23.54 38.17 -30.10
C VAL A 59 23.90 39.55 -29.58
N LYS A 60 24.82 40.22 -30.27
CA LYS A 60 25.29 41.56 -29.93
C LYS A 60 24.83 42.57 -30.98
N LYS A 61 24.40 43.75 -30.52
CA LYS A 61 24.09 44.89 -31.39
C LYS A 61 24.46 46.19 -30.70
N MET A 62 24.97 47.13 -31.47
CA MET A 62 25.33 48.47 -31.03
C MET A 62 24.40 49.51 -31.65
N ASN A 63 24.29 50.67 -31.00
CA ASN A 63 23.53 51.84 -31.45
C ASN A 63 22.04 51.51 -31.74
N LEU A 64 21.33 51.02 -30.73
CA LEU A 64 19.89 50.77 -30.82
C LEU A 64 19.10 52.02 -30.44
N VAL A 65 18.00 52.23 -31.14
CA VAL A 65 17.02 53.30 -30.89
C VAL A 65 15.63 52.70 -30.72
N GLU A 66 14.64 53.51 -30.33
CA GLU A 66 13.27 53.08 -30.09
C GLU A 66 12.63 52.35 -31.30
N GLU A 67 12.96 52.74 -32.53
CA GLU A 67 12.47 52.10 -33.76
C GLU A 67 13.00 50.66 -33.97
N HIS A 68 13.98 50.23 -33.19
CA HIS A 68 14.48 48.85 -33.20
C HIS A 68 13.70 47.90 -32.29
N ILE A 69 12.62 48.36 -31.63
CA ILE A 69 11.68 47.51 -30.89
C ILE A 69 10.88 46.66 -31.89
N GLN A 70 11.53 45.60 -32.38
CA GLN A 70 11.00 44.67 -33.37
C GLN A 70 11.13 43.23 -32.89
N GLU A 71 10.33 42.34 -33.45
CA GLU A 71 10.32 40.94 -33.04
C GLU A 71 11.41 40.13 -33.74
N PHE A 72 12.12 39.31 -32.98
CA PHE A 72 12.98 38.24 -33.49
C PHE A 72 12.33 36.88 -33.24
N LYS A 73 12.71 35.89 -34.06
CA LYS A 73 12.26 34.50 -33.95
C LYS A 73 13.45 33.56 -33.82
N VAL A 74 13.29 32.55 -32.98
CA VAL A 74 14.27 31.46 -32.82
C VAL A 74 13.56 30.16 -33.12
N TYR A 75 14.08 29.44 -34.11
CA TYR A 75 13.62 28.12 -34.49
C TYR A 75 14.60 27.09 -33.94
N PHE A 76 14.08 26.05 -33.30
CA PHE A 76 14.87 24.95 -32.77
C PHE A 76 14.04 23.67 -32.79
N ASP A 77 14.73 22.54 -32.95
CA ASP A 77 14.12 21.22 -32.86
C ASP A 77 14.24 20.72 -31.43
N PHE A 78 13.10 20.35 -30.83
CA PHE A 78 13.03 19.78 -29.49
C PHE A 78 12.23 18.47 -29.50
N HIS A 79 12.88 17.38 -29.09
CA HIS A 79 12.22 16.09 -28.95
C HIS A 79 11.45 16.02 -27.62
N MET A 80 10.13 15.84 -27.71
CA MET A 80 9.25 15.81 -26.53
C MET A 80 9.60 14.73 -25.50
N VAL A 81 10.25 13.64 -25.90
CA VAL A 81 10.72 12.60 -24.97
C VAL A 81 11.72 13.14 -23.96
N ASN A 82 12.51 14.15 -24.33
CA ASN A 82 13.50 14.77 -23.44
C ASN A 82 12.85 15.51 -22.27
N LEU A 83 11.56 15.88 -22.36
CA LEU A 83 10.84 16.50 -21.25
C LEU A 83 10.71 15.56 -20.04
N PHE A 84 10.64 14.25 -20.28
CA PHE A 84 10.55 13.26 -19.20
C PHE A 84 11.89 13.00 -18.49
N ARG A 85 13.01 13.46 -19.06
CA ARG A 85 14.35 13.25 -18.51
C ARG A 85 14.50 13.91 -17.14
N GLU A 86 14.07 15.16 -17.00
CA GLU A 86 14.18 15.93 -15.76
C GLU A 86 13.41 15.26 -14.60
N PRO A 87 12.11 14.90 -14.72
CA PRO A 87 11.42 14.12 -13.70
C PRO A 87 12.05 12.75 -13.44
N ALA A 88 12.48 12.04 -14.50
CA ALA A 88 13.07 10.71 -14.36
C ALA A 88 14.37 10.72 -13.54
N MET A 89 15.18 11.77 -13.64
CA MET A 89 16.39 11.92 -12.82
C MET A 89 16.07 11.98 -11.33
N VAL A 90 15.08 12.78 -10.95
CA VAL A 90 14.66 12.90 -9.54
C VAL A 90 14.11 11.56 -9.03
N ILE A 91 13.24 10.91 -9.80
CA ILE A 91 12.68 9.60 -9.45
C ILE A 91 13.80 8.57 -9.28
N THR A 92 14.77 8.55 -10.19
CA THR A 92 15.90 7.62 -10.14
C THR A 92 16.77 7.86 -8.91
N ALA A 93 17.04 9.12 -8.56
CA ALA A 93 17.82 9.46 -7.38
C ALA A 93 17.16 8.94 -6.08
N PHE A 94 15.85 9.18 -5.92
CA PHE A 94 15.11 8.68 -4.76
C PHE A 94 14.99 7.15 -4.78
N PHE A 95 14.78 6.54 -5.95
CA PHE A 95 14.73 5.09 -6.08
C PHE A 95 16.04 4.43 -5.62
N LEU A 96 17.19 4.96 -6.04
CA LEU A 96 18.50 4.45 -5.62
C LEU A 96 18.70 4.57 -4.10
N LEU A 97 18.24 5.67 -3.48
CA LEU A 97 18.28 5.81 -2.03
C LEU A 97 17.49 4.69 -1.33
N PHE A 98 16.29 4.38 -1.80
CA PHE A 98 15.49 3.28 -1.25
C PHE A 98 16.14 1.92 -1.47
N VAL A 99 16.77 1.69 -2.62
CA VAL A 99 17.52 0.45 -2.89
C VAL A 99 18.68 0.30 -1.90
N VAL A 100 19.44 1.36 -1.64
CA VAL A 100 20.52 1.32 -0.64
C VAL A 100 19.99 0.99 0.76
N ILE A 101 18.89 1.62 1.18
CA ILE A 101 18.25 1.32 2.47
C ILE A 101 17.76 -0.14 2.51
N MET A 102 17.14 -0.62 1.44
CA MET A 102 16.64 -2.00 1.36
C MET A 102 17.76 -3.03 1.48
N VAL A 103 18.90 -2.79 0.80
CA VAL A 103 20.09 -3.62 0.92
C VAL A 103 20.64 -3.55 2.35
N TYR A 104 20.76 -2.35 2.91
CA TYR A 104 21.27 -2.16 4.28
C TYR A 104 20.47 -2.94 5.33
N VAL A 105 19.13 -2.87 5.29
CA VAL A 105 18.25 -3.59 6.24
C VAL A 105 18.32 -5.12 6.06
N ARG A 106 18.72 -5.60 4.87
CA ARG A 106 18.86 -7.04 4.58
C ARG A 106 20.23 -7.61 4.96
N LEU A 107 21.23 -6.76 5.18
CA LEU A 107 22.55 -7.19 5.59
C LEU A 107 22.60 -7.34 7.11
N ASP A 108 22.68 -8.60 7.57
CA ASP A 108 22.92 -8.91 8.98
C ASP A 108 24.42 -8.77 9.28
N PHE A 109 24.81 -7.62 9.86
CA PHE A 109 26.17 -7.35 10.33
C PHE A 109 26.39 -7.74 11.80
N SER A 110 25.60 -8.69 12.33
CA SER A 110 25.76 -9.14 13.71
C SER A 110 27.03 -10.00 13.90
N ILE A 111 27.92 -9.57 14.79
CA ILE A 111 29.19 -10.25 15.13
C ILE A 111 28.94 -11.47 16.04
N SER A 112 27.90 -11.45 16.87
CA SER A 112 27.49 -12.57 17.72
C SER A 112 25.98 -12.69 17.69
N LYS A 113 25.48 -13.83 17.21
CA LYS A 113 24.04 -14.10 17.19
C LYS A 113 23.55 -14.31 18.63
N ASP A 114 22.78 -13.35 19.13
CA ASP A 114 22.03 -13.52 20.36
C ASP A 114 20.87 -14.49 20.11
N LYS A 115 21.06 -15.74 20.56
CA LYS A 115 20.07 -16.80 20.43
C LYS A 115 18.77 -16.47 21.16
N SER A 116 18.82 -15.61 22.19
CA SER A 116 17.64 -15.24 22.97
C SER A 116 16.70 -14.34 22.16
N SER A 117 17.23 -13.30 21.51
CA SER A 117 16.43 -12.43 20.64
C SER A 117 15.96 -13.12 19.36
N GLU A 118 16.75 -14.02 18.77
CA GLU A 118 16.29 -14.85 17.64
C GLU A 118 15.12 -15.77 18.04
N LEU A 119 15.19 -16.38 19.24
CA LEU A 119 14.10 -17.18 19.78
C LEU A 119 12.84 -16.33 19.99
N GLN A 120 12.97 -15.13 20.56
CA GLN A 120 11.85 -14.20 20.75
C GLN A 120 11.19 -13.82 19.43
N LEU A 121 11.96 -13.51 18.39
CA LEU A 121 11.42 -13.21 17.05
C LEU A 121 10.67 -14.39 16.45
N ARG A 122 11.19 -15.62 16.61
CA ARG A 122 10.51 -16.84 16.15
C ARG A 122 9.22 -17.09 16.92
N VAL A 123 9.23 -16.91 18.24
CA VAL A 123 8.03 -17.04 19.08
C VAL A 123 6.99 -16.00 18.67
N GLN A 124 7.38 -14.74 18.49
CA GLN A 124 6.48 -13.67 18.06
C GLN A 124 5.88 -13.94 16.67
N ALA A 125 6.66 -14.48 15.73
CA ALA A 125 6.16 -14.88 14.42
C ALA A 125 5.09 -16.00 14.53
N LEU A 126 5.32 -16.99 15.39
CA LEU A 126 4.35 -18.06 15.65
C LEU A 126 3.09 -17.55 16.35
N VAL A 127 3.23 -16.66 17.34
CA VAL A 127 2.10 -16.02 18.03
C VAL A 127 1.25 -15.21 17.03
N ASN A 128 1.89 -14.41 16.17
CA ASN A 128 1.18 -13.67 15.12
C ASN A 128 0.43 -14.60 14.15
N GLU A 129 1.00 -15.76 13.82
CA GLU A 129 0.33 -16.74 12.97
C GLU A 129 -0.88 -17.38 13.68
N VAL A 130 -0.77 -17.64 14.99
CA VAL A 130 -1.90 -18.09 15.82
C VAL A 130 -3.00 -17.03 15.87
N LEU A 131 -2.67 -15.78 16.17
CA LEU A 131 -3.63 -14.67 16.19
C LEU A 131 -4.34 -14.50 14.83
N SER A 132 -3.60 -14.61 13.72
CA SER A 132 -4.19 -14.58 12.37
C SER A 132 -5.16 -15.74 12.13
N CYS A 133 -4.83 -16.94 12.60
CA CYS A 133 -5.72 -18.10 12.52
C CYS A 133 -6.98 -17.91 13.37
N HIS A 134 -6.86 -17.33 14.57
CA HIS A 134 -8.00 -17.02 15.44
C HIS A 134 -8.93 -15.97 14.82
N SER A 135 -8.38 -14.90 14.25
CA SER A 135 -9.17 -13.89 13.54
C SER A 135 -9.96 -14.50 12.37
N LYS A 136 -9.32 -15.37 11.58
CA LYS A 136 -10.00 -16.12 10.51
C LYS A 136 -11.09 -17.03 11.04
N ARG A 137 -10.87 -17.68 12.19
CA ARG A 137 -11.88 -18.55 12.82
C ARG A 137 -13.07 -17.75 13.38
N SER A 138 -12.83 -16.58 13.98
CA SER A 138 -13.91 -15.68 14.41
C SER A 138 -14.77 -15.21 13.23
N ALA A 139 -14.15 -14.85 12.10
CA ALA A 139 -14.88 -14.57 10.86
C ALA A 139 -15.68 -15.77 10.37
N LEU A 140 -15.14 -16.99 10.49
CA LEU A 140 -15.84 -18.22 10.13
C LEU A 140 -17.09 -18.46 11.01
N TYR A 141 -17.07 -18.09 12.29
CA TYR A 141 -18.25 -18.16 13.15
C TYR A 141 -19.38 -17.27 12.67
N GLN A 142 -19.07 -16.08 12.13
CA GLN A 142 -20.09 -15.24 11.49
C GLN A 142 -20.68 -15.93 10.25
N THR A 143 -19.84 -16.55 9.41
CA THR A 143 -20.34 -17.31 8.25
C THR A 143 -21.22 -18.50 8.64
N TYR A 144 -20.97 -19.13 9.79
CA TYR A 144 -21.84 -20.17 10.34
C TYR A 144 -23.24 -19.62 10.65
N GLU A 145 -23.31 -18.48 11.32
CA GLU A 145 -24.58 -17.82 11.65
C GLU A 145 -25.32 -17.38 10.39
N ASP A 146 -24.61 -16.85 9.39
CA ASP A 146 -25.19 -16.44 8.10
C ASP A 146 -25.84 -17.62 7.35
N VAL A 147 -25.14 -18.76 7.26
CA VAL A 147 -25.67 -19.99 6.64
C VAL A 147 -26.91 -20.50 7.38
N VAL A 148 -26.89 -20.48 8.71
CA VAL A 148 -28.04 -20.88 9.54
C VAL A 148 -29.21 -19.89 9.39
N SER A 149 -28.93 -18.58 9.30
CA SER A 149 -29.96 -17.55 9.10
C SER A 149 -30.64 -17.68 7.74
N THR A 150 -29.87 -17.97 6.69
CA THR A 150 -30.36 -18.17 5.33
C THR A 150 -31.20 -19.44 5.25
N TYR A 151 -30.81 -20.51 5.96
CA TYR A 151 -31.62 -21.72 6.08
C TYR A 151 -32.98 -21.46 6.76
N LYS A 152 -33.02 -20.62 7.80
CA LYS A 152 -34.29 -20.23 8.46
C LYS A 152 -35.26 -19.54 7.49
N VAL A 153 -34.76 -18.75 6.55
CA VAL A 153 -35.57 -18.00 5.58
C VAL A 153 -35.98 -18.88 4.40
N ASN A 154 -35.01 -19.52 3.74
CA ASN A 154 -35.22 -20.22 2.47
C ASN A 154 -35.80 -21.63 2.66
N LYS A 155 -35.55 -22.27 3.82
CA LYS A 155 -35.96 -23.66 4.14
C LYS A 155 -35.45 -24.72 3.16
N GLU A 156 -34.45 -24.39 2.35
CA GLU A 156 -33.84 -25.33 1.39
C GLU A 156 -32.76 -26.18 2.06
N ASN A 157 -33.06 -27.47 2.25
CA ASN A 157 -32.18 -28.38 2.98
C ASN A 157 -30.91 -28.80 2.22
N SER A 158 -30.99 -28.89 0.88
CA SER A 158 -29.86 -29.27 0.03
C SER A 158 -28.78 -28.19 -0.03
N GLN A 159 -29.17 -26.92 -0.18
CA GLN A 159 -28.24 -25.78 -0.18
C GLN A 159 -27.56 -25.63 1.18
N PHE A 160 -28.35 -25.66 2.27
CA PHE A 160 -27.82 -25.59 3.63
C PHE A 160 -26.80 -26.69 3.92
N SER A 161 -27.11 -27.95 3.57
CA SER A 161 -26.18 -29.07 3.82
C SER A 161 -24.84 -28.89 3.10
N ASN A 162 -24.86 -28.37 1.87
CA ASN A 162 -23.65 -28.13 1.09
C ASN A 162 -22.80 -26.99 1.66
N GLU A 163 -23.42 -25.85 1.96
CA GLU A 163 -22.73 -24.69 2.53
C GLU A 163 -22.20 -24.99 3.94
N TYR A 164 -23.01 -25.63 4.78
CA TYR A 164 -22.62 -26.02 6.13
C TYR A 164 -21.43 -26.99 6.13
N ARG A 165 -21.40 -27.98 5.22
CA ARG A 165 -20.25 -28.89 5.06
C ARG A 165 -18.98 -28.15 4.63
N LYS A 166 -19.10 -27.13 3.79
CA LYS A 166 -17.96 -26.30 3.37
C LYS A 166 -17.38 -25.55 4.56
N VAL A 167 -18.22 -24.86 5.32
CA VAL A 167 -17.79 -24.14 6.54
C VAL A 167 -17.19 -25.10 7.57
N GLU A 168 -17.74 -26.31 7.72
CA GLU A 168 -17.18 -27.33 8.61
C GLU A 168 -15.80 -27.86 8.15
N SER A 169 -15.60 -28.00 6.84
CA SER A 169 -14.30 -28.35 6.28
C SER A 169 -13.26 -27.27 6.56
N ASP A 170 -13.61 -25.99 6.33
CA ASP A 170 -12.72 -24.85 6.58
C ASP A 170 -12.37 -24.73 8.07
N HIS A 171 -13.35 -24.98 8.95
CA HIS A 171 -13.13 -25.03 10.39
C HIS A 171 -12.16 -26.15 10.79
N LYS A 172 -12.30 -27.36 10.22
CA LYS A 172 -11.40 -28.49 10.47
C LYS A 172 -9.97 -28.18 10.02
N ALA A 173 -9.81 -27.55 8.85
CA ALA A 173 -8.50 -27.15 8.34
C ALA A 173 -7.81 -26.12 9.26
N LEU A 174 -8.56 -25.11 9.74
CA LEU A 174 -8.04 -24.13 10.71
C LEU A 174 -7.63 -24.78 12.04
N ASN A 175 -8.44 -25.72 12.55
CA ASN A 175 -8.10 -26.46 13.78
C ASN A 175 -6.83 -27.32 13.62
N GLN A 176 -6.66 -28.01 12.49
CA GLN A 176 -5.45 -28.75 12.22
C GLN A 176 -4.23 -27.82 12.18
N LYS A 177 -4.35 -26.67 11.50
CA LYS A 177 -3.28 -25.67 11.46
C LYS A 177 -2.93 -25.16 12.87
N LEU A 178 -3.92 -24.82 13.69
CA LEU A 178 -3.69 -24.38 15.07
C LEU A 178 -3.07 -25.46 15.95
N SER A 179 -3.42 -26.74 15.77
CA SER A 179 -2.76 -27.85 16.47
C SER A 179 -1.28 -27.96 16.10
N THR A 180 -0.93 -27.80 14.81
CA THR A 180 0.49 -27.79 14.40
C THR A 180 1.25 -26.58 14.93
N LEU A 181 0.64 -25.40 15.00
CA LEU A 181 1.26 -24.20 15.57
C LEU A 181 1.44 -24.33 17.08
N HIS A 182 0.45 -24.88 17.78
CA HIS A 182 0.52 -25.13 19.21
C HIS A 182 1.66 -26.08 19.59
N ALA A 183 1.86 -27.15 18.82
CA ALA A 183 3.00 -28.05 19.01
C ALA A 183 4.35 -27.32 18.87
N LYS A 184 4.49 -26.47 17.85
CA LYS A 184 5.70 -25.65 17.63
C LYS A 184 5.93 -24.64 18.75
N ILE A 185 4.86 -23.99 19.23
CA ILE A 185 4.96 -23.04 20.35
C ILE A 185 5.36 -23.78 21.63
N ARG A 186 4.82 -24.97 21.89
CA ARG A 186 5.15 -25.78 23.08
C ARG A 186 6.63 -26.15 23.17
N GLU A 187 7.30 -26.35 22.04
CA GLU A 187 8.74 -26.60 22.00
C GLU A 187 9.60 -25.37 22.33
N LEU A 188 9.09 -24.16 22.06
CA LEU A 188 9.86 -22.90 22.17
C LEU A 188 9.49 -22.07 23.40
N TRP A 189 8.21 -22.08 23.80
CA TRP A 189 7.63 -21.25 24.85
C TRP A 189 6.43 -21.97 25.50
N SER A 190 6.69 -22.64 26.63
CA SER A 190 5.68 -23.45 27.33
C SER A 190 4.50 -22.63 27.86
N GLU A 191 4.76 -21.45 28.45
CA GLU A 191 3.72 -20.61 29.05
C GLU A 191 2.70 -20.10 28.01
N GLY A 192 3.16 -19.75 26.81
CA GLY A 192 2.27 -19.40 25.71
C GLY A 192 1.49 -20.57 25.15
N ALA A 193 2.09 -21.76 25.15
CA ALA A 193 1.38 -22.96 24.73
C ALA A 193 0.19 -23.26 25.66
N ASP A 194 0.30 -22.96 26.96
CA ASP A 194 -0.81 -23.13 27.89
C ASP A 194 -1.96 -22.15 27.59
N LYS A 195 -1.65 -20.88 27.28
CA LYS A 195 -2.65 -19.88 26.84
C LYS A 195 -3.33 -20.29 25.52
N VAL A 196 -2.57 -20.76 24.53
CA VAL A 196 -3.12 -21.25 23.26
C VAL A 196 -4.00 -22.48 23.48
N GLN A 197 -3.64 -23.36 24.42
CA GLN A 197 -4.47 -24.52 24.79
C GLN A 197 -5.79 -24.10 25.43
N GLU A 198 -5.76 -23.12 26.35
CA GLU A 198 -6.97 -22.56 26.96
C GLU A 198 -7.89 -21.98 25.89
N LEU A 199 -7.32 -21.23 24.94
CA LEU A 199 -8.04 -20.64 23.83
C LEU A 199 -8.71 -21.73 22.95
N GLN A 200 -7.99 -22.81 22.62
CA GLN A 200 -8.56 -23.96 21.91
C GLN A 200 -9.70 -24.65 22.66
N ASN A 201 -9.63 -24.72 23.99
CA ASN A 201 -10.70 -25.30 24.81
C ASN A 201 -11.97 -24.45 24.77
N LEU A 202 -11.83 -23.12 24.84
CA LEU A 202 -12.96 -22.19 24.68
C LEU A 202 -13.57 -22.32 23.29
N ASP A 203 -12.75 -22.48 22.25
CA ASP A 203 -13.22 -22.64 20.87
C ASP A 203 -13.97 -23.96 20.65
N SER A 204 -13.53 -25.05 21.29
CA SER A 204 -14.29 -26.31 21.29
C SER A 204 -15.69 -26.10 21.88
N ARG A 205 -15.78 -25.36 22.99
CA ARG A 205 -17.06 -25.05 23.64
C ARG A 205 -17.94 -24.14 22.78
N TYR A 206 -17.37 -23.18 22.06
CA TYR A 206 -18.10 -22.34 21.11
C TYR A 206 -18.68 -23.17 19.96
N ARG A 207 -17.89 -24.13 19.43
CA ARG A 207 -18.35 -25.05 18.40
C ARG A 207 -19.51 -25.93 18.87
N GLU A 208 -19.49 -26.42 20.10
CA GLU A 208 -20.60 -27.17 20.69
C GLU A 208 -21.89 -26.34 20.70
N LEU A 209 -21.82 -25.05 21.08
CA LEU A 209 -22.96 -24.13 21.03
C LEU A 209 -23.46 -23.86 19.61
N LEU A 210 -22.57 -23.81 18.61
CA LEU A 210 -22.97 -23.71 17.20
C LEU A 210 -23.75 -24.97 16.77
N GLN A 211 -23.25 -26.16 17.09
CA GLN A 211 -23.92 -27.42 16.78
C GLN A 211 -25.28 -27.53 17.50
N GLU A 212 -25.36 -27.11 18.75
CA GLU A 212 -26.61 -27.04 19.50
C GLU A 212 -27.60 -26.09 18.81
N GLY A 213 -27.18 -24.88 18.41
CA GLY A 213 -28.02 -23.92 17.71
C GLY A 213 -28.57 -24.43 16.36
N VAL A 214 -27.74 -25.14 15.59
CA VAL A 214 -28.16 -25.81 14.34
C VAL A 214 -29.22 -26.87 14.64
N SER A 215 -28.98 -27.73 15.63
CA SER A 215 -29.92 -28.78 16.01
C SER A 215 -31.27 -28.20 16.47
N GLN A 216 -31.26 -27.13 17.27
CA GLN A 216 -32.49 -26.45 17.69
C GLN A 216 -33.23 -25.86 16.49
N THR A 217 -32.52 -25.27 15.53
CA THR A 217 -33.11 -24.74 14.29
C THR A 217 -33.83 -25.84 13.49
N GLU A 218 -33.19 -26.99 13.29
CA GLU A 218 -33.82 -28.15 12.62
C GLU A 218 -35.04 -28.68 13.39
N ARG A 219 -35.00 -28.68 14.72
CA ARG A 219 -36.12 -29.12 15.58
C ARG A 219 -37.34 -28.20 15.48
N VAL A 220 -37.14 -26.88 15.36
CA VAL A 220 -38.26 -25.96 15.11
C VAL A 220 -38.84 -26.16 13.72
N LEU A 221 -37.98 -26.27 12.70
CA LEU A 221 -38.42 -26.42 11.32
C LEU A 221 -39.17 -27.73 11.09
N SER A 222 -38.81 -28.79 11.83
CA SER A 222 -39.54 -30.07 11.85
C SER A 222 -40.76 -30.09 12.78
N GLY A 223 -41.08 -28.98 13.44
CA GLY A 223 -42.26 -28.84 14.30
C GLY A 223 -42.16 -29.56 15.65
N LYS A 224 -40.97 -30.05 16.05
CA LYS A 224 -40.76 -30.81 17.29
C LYS A 224 -40.73 -29.95 18.55
N ILE A 225 -40.51 -28.64 18.42
CA ILE A 225 -40.48 -27.68 19.52
C ILE A 225 -41.24 -26.41 19.13
N THR A 226 -41.79 -25.70 20.12
CA THR A 226 -42.55 -24.47 19.85
C THR A 226 -41.61 -23.30 19.55
N LYS A 227 -42.12 -22.31 18.80
CA LYS A 227 -41.37 -21.08 18.47
C LYS A 227 -40.89 -20.35 19.73
N GLN A 228 -41.68 -20.38 20.81
CA GLN A 228 -41.35 -19.73 22.07
C GLN A 228 -40.22 -20.45 22.82
N GLN A 229 -40.23 -21.80 22.85
CA GLN A 229 -39.14 -22.60 23.42
C GLN A 229 -37.83 -22.37 22.67
N TYR A 230 -37.90 -22.26 21.35
CA TYR A 230 -36.74 -21.95 20.52
C TYR A 230 -36.17 -20.56 20.79
N GLN A 231 -37.00 -19.53 20.84
CA GLN A 231 -36.54 -18.15 21.10
C GLN A 231 -35.80 -18.03 22.43
N THR A 232 -36.28 -18.71 23.48
CA THR A 232 -35.58 -18.73 24.78
C THR A 232 -34.24 -19.46 24.69
N SER A 233 -34.19 -20.60 24.00
CA SER A 233 -32.95 -21.38 23.82
C SER A 233 -31.92 -20.65 22.95
N ASP A 234 -32.36 -19.99 21.87
CA ASP A 234 -31.51 -19.24 20.95
C ASP A 234 -30.89 -18.02 21.64
N ALA A 235 -31.68 -17.33 22.49
CA ALA A 235 -31.19 -16.22 23.33
C ALA A 235 -30.14 -16.67 24.37
N ASP A 236 -30.36 -17.81 25.04
CA ASP A 236 -29.40 -18.37 26.00
C ASP A 236 -28.09 -18.81 25.31
N ILE A 237 -28.20 -19.48 24.17
CA ILE A 237 -27.03 -19.86 23.34
C ILE A 237 -26.29 -18.61 22.86
N GLY A 238 -27.00 -17.59 22.40
CA GLY A 238 -26.42 -16.31 21.98
C GLY A 238 -25.64 -15.61 23.10
N ALA A 239 -26.21 -15.53 24.30
CA ALA A 239 -25.53 -14.95 25.47
C ALA A 239 -24.25 -15.72 25.83
N LYS A 240 -24.31 -17.06 25.81
CA LYS A 240 -23.13 -17.91 26.05
C LYS A 240 -22.04 -17.72 25.00
N LYS A 241 -22.41 -17.61 23.71
CA LYS A 241 -21.47 -17.35 22.61
C LYS A 241 -20.74 -16.02 22.80
N VAL A 242 -21.45 -14.94 23.12
CA VAL A 242 -20.84 -13.63 23.40
C VAL A 242 -19.86 -13.70 24.56
N SER A 243 -20.25 -14.33 25.67
CA SER A 243 -19.37 -14.47 26.84
C SER A 243 -18.10 -15.29 26.57
N LEU A 244 -18.13 -16.22 25.60
CA LEU A 244 -16.96 -16.99 25.18
C LEU A 244 -16.04 -16.16 24.28
N ILE A 245 -16.60 -15.35 23.38
CA ILE A 245 -15.83 -14.44 22.53
C ILE A 245 -15.05 -13.43 23.39
N GLU A 246 -15.69 -12.82 24.39
CA GLU A 246 -15.02 -11.86 25.30
C GLU A 246 -13.85 -12.52 26.05
N LYS A 247 -14.00 -13.77 26.49
CA LYS A 247 -12.92 -14.53 27.13
C LYS A 247 -11.79 -14.87 26.17
N MET A 248 -12.12 -15.22 24.92
CA MET A 248 -11.12 -15.48 23.89
C MET A 248 -10.32 -14.23 23.55
N GLU A 249 -10.99 -13.07 23.42
CA GLU A 249 -10.34 -11.79 23.16
C GLU A 249 -9.39 -11.40 24.30
N ALA A 250 -9.81 -11.56 25.55
CA ALA A 250 -8.94 -11.29 26.71
C ALA A 250 -7.68 -12.17 26.74
N ILE A 251 -7.79 -13.45 26.36
CA ILE A 251 -6.63 -14.35 26.26
C ILE A 251 -5.73 -13.93 25.10
N MET A 252 -6.30 -13.54 23.95
CA MET A 252 -5.55 -13.05 22.79
C MET A 252 -4.78 -11.77 23.08
N GLU A 253 -5.35 -10.83 23.85
CA GLU A 253 -4.63 -9.61 24.27
C GLU A 253 -3.46 -9.90 25.22
N SER A 254 -3.53 -11.03 25.94
CA SER A 254 -2.48 -11.44 26.88
C SER A 254 -1.31 -12.21 26.23
N LEU A 255 -1.39 -12.49 24.93
CA LEU A 255 -0.53 -13.41 24.17
C LEU A 255 0.48 -12.66 23.31
#